data_AF-A0A2D3T064-F1
#
_entry.id   AF-A0A2D3T064-F1
#
_cell.length_a   1.000
_cell.length_b   1.000
_cell.length_c   1.000
_cell.angle_alpha   90.00
_cell.angle_beta   90.00
_cell.angle_gamma   90.00
#
_symmetry.space_group_name_H-M   'P 1'
#
loop_
_entity.id
_entity.type
_entity.pdbx_description
1 polymer ?
#
loop_
_entity_poly.entity_id
_entity_poly.type
_entity_poly.pdbx_seq_one_letter_code
_entity_poly.pdbx_strand_id
1 'polypeptide(L)'
;MSRRLIVFILHGEEESVHGDAGDKGVVPRSEHQHRRVTWHITRRRVLALPRLQQQVDEKHQHHQNIIAKIRAKVEHPFRVLKWL
;
A
#
# COMPACT_ATOMS: atom_id res chain seq x y z
N MET A 1 10.44 12.11 -6.00
CA MET A 1 9.49 11.85 -7.11
C MET A 1 8.06 11.98 -6.59
N SER A 2 7.19 12.57 -7.41
CA SER A 2 6.01 13.37 -7.09
C SER A 2 4.97 12.78 -6.12
N ARG A 3 4.68 13.50 -5.02
CA ARG A 3 3.57 13.23 -4.08
C ARG A 3 2.17 13.34 -4.72
N ARG A 4 2.07 13.78 -5.99
CA ARG A 4 0.82 13.97 -6.76
C ARG A 4 0.42 12.79 -7.64
N LEU A 5 1.30 11.81 -7.88
CA LEU A 5 1.05 10.73 -8.86
C LEU A 5 -0.04 9.73 -8.43
N ILE A 6 -0.22 9.50 -7.13
CA ILE A 6 -1.17 8.50 -6.61
C ILE A 6 -2.64 8.83 -6.92
N VAL A 7 -2.97 10.10 -7.18
CA VAL A 7 -4.34 10.56 -7.49
C VAL A 7 -4.74 10.15 -8.91
N PHE A 8 -3.77 10.06 -9.83
CA PHE A 8 -4.01 9.82 -11.25
C PHE A 8 -4.03 8.34 -11.64
N ILE A 9 -3.67 7.43 -10.73
CA ILE A 9 -3.66 5.98 -11.00
C ILE A 9 -4.97 5.27 -10.61
N LEU A 10 -5.89 5.98 -9.96
CA LEU A 10 -7.19 5.43 -9.57
C LEU A 10 -8.28 5.91 -10.52
N HIS A 11 -8.85 4.98 -11.27
CA HIS A 11 -9.81 5.18 -12.34
C HIS A 11 -11.26 5.31 -11.84
N GLY A 12 -11.53 4.99 -10.58
CA GLY A 12 -12.84 5.18 -9.92
C GLY A 12 -13.67 3.90 -9.79
N GLU A 13 -13.23 2.80 -10.40
CA GLU A 13 -13.87 1.48 -10.30
C GLU A 13 -13.20 0.57 -9.26
N GLU A 14 -12.10 1.01 -8.66
CA GLU A 14 -11.37 0.20 -7.69
C GLU A 14 -12.17 0.04 -6.39
N GLU A 15 -12.34 -1.18 -5.91
CA GLU A 15 -12.94 -1.45 -4.59
C GLU A 15 -11.89 -1.48 -3.47
N SER A 16 -10.65 -1.87 -3.80
CA SER A 16 -9.56 -2.00 -2.84
C SER A 16 -8.23 -1.46 -3.38
N VAL A 17 -7.49 -0.74 -2.54
CA VAL A 17 -6.20 -0.14 -2.89
C VAL A 17 -5.14 -0.58 -1.89
N HIS A 18 -4.03 -1.13 -2.39
CA HIS A 18 -2.93 -1.64 -1.56
C HIS A 18 -1.72 -0.72 -1.65
N GLY A 19 -1.33 -0.14 -0.53
CA GLY A 19 -0.23 0.83 -0.43
C GLY A 19 0.89 0.38 0.50
N ASP A 20 2.06 1.00 0.36
CA ASP A 20 3.18 0.80 1.27
C ASP A 20 3.11 1.72 2.50
N ALA A 21 4.05 1.55 3.43
CA ALA A 21 4.03 2.32 4.67
C ALA A 21 4.31 3.84 4.50
N GLY A 22 4.84 4.26 3.35
CA GLY A 22 4.98 5.65 2.93
C GLY A 22 3.69 6.26 2.40
N ASP A 23 2.72 5.45 1.96
CA ASP A 23 1.42 5.90 1.44
C ASP A 23 0.39 6.26 2.52
N LYS A 24 0.77 6.21 3.81
CA LYS A 24 -0.12 6.59 4.92
C LYS A 24 -0.74 7.99 4.76
N GLY A 25 -0.02 8.92 4.13
CA GLY A 25 -0.50 10.28 3.87
C GLY A 25 -1.40 10.43 2.64
N VAL A 26 -1.73 9.33 1.95
CA VAL A 26 -2.63 9.32 0.78
C VAL A 26 -4.08 9.19 1.22
N VAL A 27 -4.36 8.26 2.14
CA VAL A 27 -5.71 7.96 2.63
C VAL A 27 -6.50 9.21 3.09
N PRO A 28 -5.94 10.14 3.90
CA PRO A 28 -6.72 11.26 4.44
C PRO A 28 -6.89 12.45 3.49
N ARG A 29 -6.36 12.41 2.26
CA ARG A 29 -6.38 13.58 1.36
C ARG A 29 -7.78 13.89 0.85
N SER A 30 -8.08 15.18 0.68
CA SER A 30 -9.34 15.71 0.14
C SER A 30 -9.75 15.05 -1.18
N GLU A 31 -8.78 14.75 -2.05
CA GLU A 31 -8.97 14.13 -3.36
C GLU A 31 -9.51 12.69 -3.29
N HIS A 32 -9.41 12.04 -2.13
CA HIS A 32 -9.86 10.67 -1.91
C HIS A 32 -11.09 10.57 -0.99
N GLN A 33 -11.54 11.66 -0.35
CA GLN A 33 -12.67 11.65 0.59
C GLN A 33 -14.00 11.19 -0.04
N HIS A 34 -14.19 11.43 -1.33
CA HIS A 34 -15.41 11.04 -2.06
C HIS A 34 -15.34 9.62 -2.63
N ARG A 35 -14.19 8.94 -2.52
CA ARG A 35 -13.98 7.62 -3.12
C ARG A 35 -14.40 6.53 -2.13
N ARG A 36 -15.27 5.61 -2.57
CA ARG A 36 -15.67 4.43 -1.80
C ARG A 36 -14.70 3.28 -2.03
N VAL A 37 -13.50 3.39 -1.47
CA VAL A 37 -12.45 2.35 -1.63
C VAL A 37 -11.89 1.91 -0.29
N THR A 38 -11.55 0.64 -0.17
CA THR A 38 -10.91 0.08 1.03
C THR A 38 -9.39 0.18 0.91
N TRP A 39 -8.77 0.90 1.85
CA TRP A 39 -7.32 1.12 1.85
C TRP A 39 -6.58 0.09 2.70
N HIS A 40 -5.70 -0.69 2.07
CA HIS A 40 -4.81 -1.65 2.71
C HIS A 40 -3.38 -1.11 2.73
N ILE A 41 -3.07 -0.28 3.73
CA ILE A 41 -1.75 0.33 3.88
C ILE A 41 -0.85 -0.53 4.77
N THR A 42 0.32 -0.89 4.26
CA THR A 42 1.31 -1.67 5.01
C THR A 42 1.76 -0.91 6.26
N ARG A 43 1.75 -1.57 7.41
CA ARG A 43 2.25 -0.99 8.67
C ARG A 43 3.77 -1.24 8.78
N ARG A 44 4.54 -0.24 9.23
CA ARG A 44 5.92 -0.49 9.69
C ARG A 44 5.85 -1.29 10.98
N ARG A 45 6.69 -2.30 11.13
CA ARG A 45 6.88 -2.97 12.42
C ARG A 45 7.39 -1.93 13.42
N VAL A 46 6.57 -1.61 14.40
CA VAL A 46 6.99 -0.91 15.61
C VAL A 46 7.15 -2.01 16.68
N LEU A 47 8.17 -1.90 17.53
CA LEU A 47 8.60 -2.95 18.46
C LEU A 47 7.44 -3.56 19.27
N ALA A 48 7.49 -4.90 19.42
CA ALA A 48 6.70 -5.77 20.29
C ALA A 48 5.19 -5.47 20.45
N LEU A 49 4.35 -6.15 19.67
CA LEU A 49 2.90 -6.18 19.86
C LEU A 49 2.49 -7.29 20.85
N PRO A 50 1.48 -7.04 21.72
CA PRO A 50 0.85 -8.05 22.58
C PRO A 50 0.47 -9.34 21.84
N ARG A 51 0.56 -10.49 22.51
CA ARG A 51 0.42 -11.84 21.93
C ARG A 51 -0.87 -12.07 21.11
N LEU A 52 -1.97 -11.44 21.50
CA LEU A 52 -3.25 -11.48 20.77
C LEU A 52 -3.22 -10.70 19.44
N GLN A 53 -2.43 -9.62 19.36
CA GLN A 53 -2.22 -8.88 18.12
C GLN A 53 -1.26 -9.63 17.18
N GLN A 54 -0.35 -10.44 17.71
CA GLN A 54 0.62 -11.18 16.90
C GLN A 54 -0.03 -12.12 15.87
N GLN A 55 -1.06 -12.89 16.22
CA GLN A 55 -1.72 -13.81 15.27
C GLN A 55 -2.45 -13.08 14.14
N VAL A 56 -3.10 -11.95 14.45
CA VAL A 56 -3.76 -11.10 13.44
C VAL A 56 -2.70 -10.47 12.54
N ASP A 57 -1.59 -10.03 13.11
CA ASP A 57 -0.46 -9.45 12.36
C ASP A 57 0.24 -10.48 11.47
N GLU A 58 0.34 -11.75 11.87
CA GLU A 58 0.92 -12.81 11.05
C GLU A 58 0.14 -13.03 9.74
N LYS A 59 -1.19 -13.13 9.82
CA LYS A 59 -2.04 -13.26 8.62
C LYS A 59 -1.94 -12.01 7.75
N HIS A 60 -1.94 -10.85 8.37
CA HIS A 60 -1.82 -9.57 7.67
C HIS A 60 -0.44 -9.42 6.99
N GLN A 61 0.61 -9.89 7.64
CA GLN A 61 1.97 -9.95 7.11
C GLN A 61 2.08 -10.91 5.93
N HIS A 62 1.42 -12.09 6.01
CA HIS A 62 1.40 -13.04 4.91
C HIS A 62 0.76 -12.41 3.67
N HIS A 63 -0.38 -11.74 3.83
CA HIS A 63 -1.04 -11.00 2.76
C HIS A 63 -0.14 -9.90 2.18
N GLN A 64 0.46 -9.06 3.04
CA GLN A 64 1.38 -7.99 2.61
C GLN A 64 2.61 -8.54 1.88
N ASN A 65 3.13 -9.71 2.29
CA ASN A 65 4.25 -10.37 1.61
C ASN A 65 3.86 -10.83 0.19
N ILE A 66 2.64 -11.36 0.00
CA ILE A 66 2.14 -11.72 -1.33
C ILE A 66 2.06 -10.46 -2.22
N ILE A 67 1.44 -9.39 -1.73
CA ILE A 67 1.35 -8.11 -2.46
C ILE A 67 2.73 -7.52 -2.74
N ALA A 68 3.69 -7.64 -1.82
CA ALA A 68 5.08 -7.23 -2.04
C ALA A 68 5.78 -8.06 -3.15
N LYS A 69 5.54 -9.38 -3.22
CA LYS A 69 6.06 -10.22 -4.30
C LYS A 69 5.44 -9.87 -5.66
N ILE A 70 4.14 -9.60 -5.69
CA ILE A 70 3.45 -9.13 -6.89
C ILE A 70 4.09 -7.82 -7.34
N ARG A 71 4.18 -6.81 -6.45
CA ARG A 71 4.85 -5.53 -6.73
C ARG A 71 6.28 -5.72 -7.19
N ALA A 72 7.06 -6.59 -6.56
CA ALA A 72 8.41 -6.88 -7.01
C ALA A 72 8.38 -7.33 -8.48
N LYS A 73 7.46 -8.20 -8.89
CA LYS A 73 7.37 -8.64 -10.29
C LYS A 73 6.88 -7.55 -11.25
N VAL A 74 5.92 -6.71 -10.83
CA VAL A 74 5.39 -5.62 -11.68
C VAL A 74 6.39 -4.47 -11.77
N GLU A 75 7.04 -4.09 -10.67
CA GLU A 75 8.00 -2.99 -10.58
C GLU A 75 9.40 -3.38 -11.05
N HIS A 76 9.80 -4.66 -11.04
CA HIS A 76 11.12 -5.07 -11.52
C HIS A 76 11.40 -4.61 -12.96
N PRO A 77 10.49 -4.72 -13.93
CA PRO A 77 10.69 -4.13 -15.25
C PRO A 77 10.72 -2.59 -15.23
N PHE A 78 9.97 -1.92 -14.33
CA PHE A 78 10.00 -0.46 -14.19
C PHE A 78 11.21 0.06 -13.38
N ARG A 79 11.89 -0.79 -12.61
CA ARG A 79 13.09 -0.43 -11.84
C ARG A 79 14.25 -0.08 -12.77
N VAL A 80 14.33 -0.71 -13.94
CA VAL A 80 15.31 -0.36 -14.98
C VAL A 80 15.06 1.04 -15.54
N LEU A 81 13.79 1.46 -15.66
CA LEU A 81 13.40 2.77 -16.19
C LEU A 81 13.48 3.92 -15.18
N LYS A 82 13.57 3.62 -13.87
CA LYS A 82 13.56 4.65 -12.81
C LYS A 82 14.91 5.36 -12.63
N TRP A 83 15.97 4.90 -13.28
CA TRP A 83 17.34 5.45 -13.21
C TRP A 83 17.81 6.12 -14.52
N LEU A 84 16.93 6.28 -15.50
CA LEU A 84 17.14 7.16 -16.67
C LEU A 84 16.49 8.52 -16.45
#